data_AF-A0A830CLJ0-F1
#
_entry.id   AF-A0A830CLJ0-F1
#
_cell.length_a   1.000
_cell.length_b   1.000
_cell.length_c   1.000
_cell.angle_alpha   90.00
_cell.angle_beta   90.00
_cell.angle_gamma   90.00
#
_symmetry.space_group_name_H-M   'P 1'
#
loop_
_entity.id
_entity.type
_entity.pdbx_description
1 polymer ?
#
loop_
_entity_poly.entity_id
_entity_poly.type
_entity_poly.pdbx_seq_one_letter_code
_entity_poly.pdbx_strand_id
1 'polypeptide(L)'
;KLGANAILAVSLALCRAGAVVLNIPLYKQIANLDGNKKLVLPVPAFNVINGGSHAGNKLVMQEFMILPTRAPSFNEAMKMVLKCTTL
;
A
#
# COMPACT_ATOMS: atom_id res chain seq x y z
N LYS A 1 -12.54 27.07 -5.39
CA LYS A 1 -12.60 25.59 -5.39
C LYS A 1 -11.72 25.06 -4.26
N LEU A 2 -12.12 24.00 -3.56
CA LEU A 2 -11.51 23.56 -2.28
C LEU A 2 -10.16 22.82 -2.39
N GLY A 3 -9.76 22.35 -3.59
CA GLY A 3 -8.51 21.61 -3.81
C GLY A 3 -8.62 20.12 -3.46
N ALA A 4 -7.90 19.27 -4.19
CA ALA A 4 -7.98 17.81 -4.05
C ALA A 4 -7.56 17.33 -2.66
N ASN A 5 -6.52 17.95 -2.07
CA ASN A 5 -5.99 17.54 -0.77
C ASN A 5 -7.00 17.75 0.37
N ALA A 6 -7.73 18.87 0.36
CA ALA A 6 -8.75 19.14 1.37
C ALA A 6 -9.93 18.17 1.26
N ILE A 7 -10.41 17.93 0.03
CA ILE A 7 -11.50 16.98 -0.22
C ILE A 7 -11.09 15.56 0.17
N LEU A 8 -9.88 15.14 -0.19
CA LEU A 8 -9.34 13.82 0.14
C LEU A 8 -9.21 13.62 1.66
N ALA A 9 -8.71 14.62 2.38
CA ALA A 9 -8.56 14.55 3.83
C ALA A 9 -9.91 14.33 4.54
N VAL A 10 -10.94 15.10 4.15
CA VAL A 10 -12.30 14.94 4.71
C VAL A 10 -12.89 13.59 4.34
N SER A 11 -12.72 13.15 3.09
CA SER A 11 -13.22 11.85 2.62
C SER A 11 -12.61 10.67 3.42
N LEU A 12 -11.29 10.67 3.63
CA LEU A 12 -10.60 9.63 4.41
C LEU A 12 -11.01 9.66 5.89
N ALA A 13 -11.21 10.84 6.47
CA ALA A 13 -11.69 10.98 7.84
C ALA A 13 -13.10 10.39 8.02
N LEU A 14 -14.01 10.68 7.10
CA LEU A 14 -15.37 10.12 7.10
C LEU A 14 -15.36 8.60 6.92
N CYS A 15 -14.50 8.06 6.03
CA CYS A 15 -14.35 6.62 5.86
C CYS A 15 -13.92 5.93 7.17
N ARG A 16 -12.94 6.51 7.88
CA ARG A 16 -12.49 6.01 9.19
C ARG A 16 -13.56 6.13 10.27
N ALA A 17 -14.27 7.26 10.33
CA ALA A 17 -15.36 7.45 11.28
C ALA A 17 -16.48 6.43 11.06
N GLY A 18 -16.85 6.14 9.80
CA GLY A 18 -17.82 5.10 9.46
C GLY A 18 -17.41 3.71 9.96
N ALA A 19 -16.13 3.36 9.85
CA ALA A 19 -15.61 2.09 10.38
C ALA A 19 -15.76 2.00 11.92
N VAL A 20 -15.50 3.11 12.64
CA VAL A 20 -15.68 3.20 14.09
C VAL A 20 -17.15 3.08 14.49
N VAL A 21 -18.05 3.78 13.80
CA VAL A 21 -19.50 3.72 14.06
C VAL A 21 -20.04 2.29 13.89
N LEU A 22 -19.56 1.56 12.89
CA LEU A 22 -19.94 0.17 12.63
C LEU A 22 -19.18 -0.85 13.49
N ASN A 23 -18.23 -0.41 14.31
CA ASN A 23 -17.33 -1.25 15.10
C ASN A 23 -16.63 -2.34 14.26
N ILE A 24 -16.14 -1.95 13.08
CA ILE A 24 -15.37 -2.82 12.18
C ILE A 24 -14.01 -2.20 11.87
N PRO A 25 -12.98 -3.00 11.56
CA PRO A 25 -11.72 -2.45 11.06
C PRO A 25 -11.90 -1.76 9.71
N LEU A 26 -11.09 -0.73 9.46
CA LEU A 26 -11.17 0.13 8.26
C LEU A 26 -11.20 -0.65 6.93
N TYR A 27 -10.41 -1.72 6.79
CA TYR A 27 -10.39 -2.52 5.56
C TYR A 27 -11.74 -3.18 5.26
N LYS A 28 -12.53 -3.54 6.29
CA LYS A 28 -13.90 -4.05 6.10
C LYS A 28 -14.84 -2.94 5.69
N GLN A 29 -14.70 -1.73 6.24
CA GLN A 29 -15.51 -0.61 5.81
C GLN A 29 -15.26 -0.26 4.34
N ILE A 30 -13.99 -0.26 3.91
CA ILE A 30 -13.64 -0.05 2.49
C ILE A 30 -14.25 -1.15 1.63
N ALA A 31 -14.13 -2.41 2.03
CA ALA A 31 -14.73 -3.53 1.29
C ALA A 31 -16.27 -3.46 1.23
N ASN A 32 -16.93 -3.01 2.28
CA ASN A 32 -18.38 -2.79 2.28
C ASN A 32 -18.79 -1.70 1.29
N LEU A 33 -18.05 -0.59 1.25
CA LEU A 33 -18.29 0.51 0.30
C LEU A 33 -18.03 0.08 -1.16
N ASP A 34 -17.05 -0.80 -1.37
CA ASP A 34 -16.69 -1.37 -2.68
C ASP A 34 -17.61 -2.55 -3.10
N GLY A 35 -18.43 -3.07 -2.19
CA GLY A 35 -19.22 -4.29 -2.40
C GLY A 35 -18.37 -5.57 -2.48
N ASN A 36 -17.12 -5.53 -2.04
CA ASN A 36 -16.18 -6.63 -2.10
C ASN A 36 -16.39 -7.61 -0.93
N LYS A 37 -16.85 -8.83 -1.26
CA LYS A 37 -17.12 -9.89 -0.28
C LYS A 37 -15.89 -10.72 0.08
N LYS A 38 -14.80 -10.66 -0.71
CA LYS A 38 -13.62 -11.50 -0.55
C LYS A 38 -12.38 -10.64 -0.38
N LEU A 39 -11.91 -10.55 0.85
CA LEU A 39 -10.67 -9.88 1.19
C LEU A 39 -9.47 -10.75 0.80
N VAL A 40 -8.45 -10.10 0.25
CA VAL A 40 -7.19 -10.71 -0.18
C VAL A 40 -6.04 -9.81 0.27
N LEU A 41 -4.96 -10.41 0.76
CA LEU A 41 -3.72 -9.68 1.00
C LEU A 41 -2.94 -9.57 -0.31
N PRO A 42 -2.48 -8.37 -0.71
CA PRO A 42 -1.77 -8.18 -1.97
C PRO A 42 -0.35 -8.75 -1.90
N VAL A 43 0.24 -9.03 -3.07
CA VAL A 43 1.71 -9.19 -3.15
C VAL A 43 2.33 -7.80 -2.93
N PRO A 44 3.19 -7.62 -1.90
CA PRO A 44 3.85 -6.34 -1.69
C PRO A 44 4.89 -6.07 -2.79
N ALA A 45 4.93 -4.84 -3.30
CA ALA A 45 5.99 -4.35 -4.16
C ALA A 45 6.93 -3.48 -3.33
N PHE A 46 8.17 -3.93 -3.14
CA PHE A 46 9.15 -3.22 -2.33
C PHE A 46 10.11 -2.47 -3.22
N ASN A 47 10.09 -1.14 -3.14
CA ASN A 47 11.10 -0.31 -3.78
C ASN A 47 12.45 -0.48 -3.05
N VAL A 48 13.48 -0.90 -3.80
CA VAL A 48 14.82 -1.19 -3.26
C VAL A 48 15.92 -0.31 -3.84
N ILE A 49 15.75 0.23 -5.04
CA ILE A 49 16.72 1.15 -5.67
C ILE A 49 15.96 2.29 -6.34
N ASN A 50 16.39 3.52 -6.03
CA ASN A 50 15.89 4.74 -6.63
C ASN A 50 16.85 5.27 -7.72
N GLY A 51 16.26 5.82 -8.77
CA GLY A 51 16.93 6.58 -9.83
C GLY A 51 16.06 7.75 -10.28
N GLY A 52 16.37 8.31 -11.45
CA GLY A 52 15.60 9.39 -12.08
C GLY A 52 15.46 10.61 -11.18
N SER A 53 14.25 11.16 -11.09
CA SER A 53 13.96 12.32 -10.23
C SER A 53 14.06 12.02 -8.72
N HIS A 54 14.01 10.74 -8.33
CA HIS A 54 14.08 10.30 -6.94
C HIS A 54 15.53 10.08 -6.46
N ALA A 55 16.52 10.10 -7.35
CA ALA A 55 17.93 10.04 -6.96
C ALA A 55 18.84 10.81 -7.91
N GLY A 56 19.77 11.61 -7.36
CA GLY A 56 20.77 12.38 -8.14
C GLY A 56 21.90 11.53 -8.75
N ASN A 57 21.63 10.27 -9.06
CA ASN A 57 22.60 9.34 -9.65
C ASN A 57 22.38 9.22 -11.18
N LYS A 58 23.19 8.40 -11.85
CA LYS A 58 23.12 8.22 -13.32
C LYS A 58 22.01 7.25 -13.77
N LEU A 59 21.26 6.66 -12.84
CA LEU A 59 20.25 5.66 -13.14
C LEU A 59 18.99 6.37 -13.65
N VAL A 60 18.62 6.15 -14.91
CA VAL A 60 17.47 6.85 -15.53
C VAL A 60 16.11 6.30 -15.06
N MET A 61 16.07 5.02 -14.69
CA MET A 61 14.85 4.37 -14.21
C MET A 61 14.56 4.79 -12.78
N GLN A 62 13.32 5.17 -12.51
CA GLN A 62 12.95 5.82 -11.26
C GLN A 62 12.96 4.87 -10.04
N GLU A 63 12.44 3.66 -10.20
CA GLU A 63 12.27 2.70 -9.10
C GLU A 63 12.51 1.28 -9.60
N PHE A 64 13.29 0.51 -8.85
CA PHE A 64 13.44 -0.94 -9.03
C PHE A 64 12.83 -1.63 -7.83
N MET A 65 11.90 -2.54 -8.09
CA MET A 65 11.11 -3.19 -7.05
C MET A 65 11.33 -4.69 -7.01
N ILE A 66 11.28 -5.27 -5.81
CA ILE A 66 11.21 -6.72 -5.57
C ILE A 66 9.78 -7.09 -5.20
N LEU A 67 9.22 -8.10 -5.89
CA LEU A 67 7.88 -8.63 -5.64
C LEU A 67 7.98 -10.13 -5.29
N PRO A 68 7.71 -10.54 -4.04
CA PRO A 68 7.75 -11.94 -3.62
C PRO A 68 6.47 -12.69 -4.01
N THR A 69 6.22 -12.86 -5.31
CA THR A 69 4.98 -13.42 -5.87
C THR A 69 4.68 -14.88 -5.47
N ARG A 70 5.69 -15.60 -4.96
CA ARG A 70 5.59 -17.00 -4.52
C ARG A 70 5.55 -17.17 -3.00
N ALA A 71 5.49 -16.08 -2.23
CA ALA A 71 5.37 -16.18 -0.79
C ALA A 71 4.03 -16.82 -0.38
N PRO A 72 4.00 -17.78 0.55
CA PRO A 72 2.76 -18.45 0.96
C PRO A 72 1.86 -17.58 1.84
N SER A 73 2.37 -16.43 2.33
CA SER A 73 1.60 -15.46 3.09
C SER A 73 2.23 -14.07 2.97
N PHE A 74 1.49 -13.02 3.31
CA PHE A 74 2.03 -11.66 3.39
C PHE A 74 3.20 -11.56 4.39
N ASN A 75 3.14 -12.29 5.51
CA ASN A 75 4.24 -12.30 6.48
C ASN A 75 5.51 -12.91 5.89
N GLU A 76 5.40 -14.05 5.20
CA GLU A 76 6.56 -14.64 4.51
C GLU A 76 7.07 -13.74 3.38
N ALA A 77 6.20 -13.02 2.66
CA ALA A 77 6.61 -12.03 1.67
C ALA A 77 7.50 -10.93 2.29
N MET A 78 7.13 -10.40 3.46
CA MET A 78 7.94 -9.41 4.20
C MET A 78 9.31 -9.99 4.59
N LYS A 79 9.35 -11.22 5.11
CA LYS A 79 10.61 -11.89 5.52
C LYS A 79 11.53 -12.16 4.33
N MET A 80 10.98 -12.61 3.20
CA MET A 80 11.75 -12.88 1.99
C MET A 80 12.47 -11.63 1.50
N VAL A 81 11.77 -10.49 1.43
CA VAL A 81 12.39 -9.26 0.94
C VAL A 81 13.39 -8.70 1.94
N LEU A 82 13.10 -8.73 3.25
CA LEU A 82 14.06 -8.29 4.26
C LEU A 82 15.42 -9.00 4.10
N LYS A 83 15.41 -10.33 3.89
CA LYS A 83 16.62 -11.12 3.66
C LYS A 83 17.37 -10.74 2.38
N CYS A 84 16.65 -10.38 1.31
CA CYS A 84 17.26 -9.96 0.05
C CYS A 84 17.92 -8.58 0.14
N THR A 85 17.44 -7.71 1.04
CA THR A 85 17.91 -6.31 1.14
C THR A 85 18.99 -6.09 2.21
N THR A 86 19.19 -7.01 3.15
CA THR A 86 20.21 -6.90 4.22
C THR A 86 21.57 -7.49 3.83
N LEU A 87 22.04 -7.25 2.60
CA LEU A 87 23.39 -7.60 2.16
C LEU A 87 24.39 -6.49 2.51
#